data_AF-A0A967TX73-F1
#
_entry.id   AF-A0A967TX73-F1
#
_cell.length_a   1.000
_cell.length_b   1.000
_cell.length_c   1.000
_cell.angle_alpha   90.00
_cell.angle_beta   90.00
_cell.angle_gamma   90.00
#
_symmetry.space_group_name_H-M   'P 1'
#
loop_
_entity.id
_entity.type
_entity.pdbx_description
1 polymer ?
#
loop_
_entity_poly.entity_id
_entity_poly.type
_entity_poly.pdbx_seq_one_letter_code
_entity_poly.pdbx_strand_id
1 'polypeptide(L)'
;FASGMYAHIGWNTGVAREDMTLPPEVEADLINHPPRLQMSGFIWNYPQYNFYGMWKYAQIFPTEAAEVYALAKSKVQVPVPQPPVEDYFDQQPYELNAWIAGYIGFLELQELANMDQMDSQLRSQVSAELSRLLELRVNTFDKDSYWDTEGDRYHKKHLDIARNFMFLVPELGEYIRQNILSEVQEAVDEYEAVAPYWFVSRYESVIGEGVMSNLYNYNALFNAMALILDYDQTTLARYLDVPSFARGDLYYIQNLILAIESQETSYHIPDNRFMVEIVADHSLASILMP
;
A
#
# COMPACT_ATOMS: atom_id res chain seq x y z
N PHE A 1 19.39 -13.56 -7.45
CA PHE A 1 19.25 -12.67 -6.27
C PHE A 1 20.50 -12.68 -5.38
N ALA A 2 20.76 -11.63 -4.57
CA ALA A 2 21.74 -11.74 -3.47
C ALA A 2 21.22 -12.78 -2.46
N SER A 3 22.10 -13.66 -1.95
CA SER A 3 21.73 -14.85 -1.17
C SER A 3 21.09 -14.56 0.21
N GLY A 4 20.97 -13.30 0.62
CA GLY A 4 20.37 -12.89 1.89
C GLY A 4 19.11 -12.06 1.67
N MET A 5 17.95 -12.60 2.06
CA MET A 5 16.73 -11.81 2.24
C MET A 5 16.84 -11.00 3.53
N TYR A 6 17.13 -9.70 3.40
CA TYR A 6 17.20 -8.78 4.52
C TYR A 6 15.80 -8.31 4.93
N ALA A 7 15.53 -8.30 6.23
CA ALA A 7 14.33 -7.69 6.81
C ALA A 7 14.46 -6.16 6.86
N HIS A 8 15.70 -5.65 6.98
CA HIS A 8 16.01 -4.22 6.97
C HIS A 8 17.33 -4.00 6.22
N ILE A 9 17.38 -3.00 5.34
CA ILE A 9 18.57 -2.72 4.50
C ILE A 9 19.72 -2.06 5.29
N GLY A 10 19.46 -1.58 6.49
CA GLY A 10 20.44 -0.85 7.30
C GLY A 10 20.58 0.59 6.85
N TRP A 11 21.65 1.23 7.31
CA TRP A 11 22.01 2.60 6.99
C TRP A 11 23.46 2.75 6.48
N ASN A 12 24.26 1.68 6.56
CA ASN A 12 25.65 1.68 6.10
C ASN A 12 25.82 1.61 4.57
N THR A 13 24.72 1.43 3.83
CA THR A 13 24.69 1.32 2.38
C THR A 13 23.47 2.06 1.83
N GLY A 14 23.52 2.43 0.56
CA GLY A 14 22.47 3.20 -0.11
C GLY A 14 22.75 4.70 -0.15
N VAL A 15 21.75 5.48 -0.56
CA VAL A 15 21.84 6.94 -0.68
C VAL A 15 20.71 7.55 0.17
N ALA A 16 21.02 8.61 0.90
CA ALA A 16 20.02 9.33 1.69
C ALA A 16 18.89 9.88 0.80
N ARG A 17 17.64 9.68 1.26
CA ARG A 17 16.42 10.18 0.61
C ARG A 17 16.14 11.64 0.97
N GLU A 18 16.51 12.03 2.18
CA GLU A 18 16.46 13.40 2.66
C GLU A 18 17.68 14.20 2.17
N ASP A 19 17.52 15.52 2.11
CA ASP A 19 18.55 16.50 1.76
C ASP A 19 19.29 17.06 2.98
N MET A 20 18.89 16.64 4.19
CA MET A 20 19.54 17.06 5.43
C MET A 20 20.99 16.58 5.48
N THR A 21 21.90 17.52 5.74
CA THR A 21 23.29 17.18 6.03
C THR A 21 23.37 16.56 7.42
N LEU A 22 23.84 15.32 7.51
CA LEU A 22 24.02 14.63 8.78
C LEU A 22 25.20 15.25 9.56
N PRO A 23 25.12 15.37 10.89
CA PRO A 23 26.29 15.67 11.71
C PRO A 23 27.42 14.65 11.45
N PRO A 24 28.70 15.06 11.43
CA PRO A 24 29.81 14.17 11.07
C PRO A 24 29.90 12.89 11.91
N GLU A 25 29.55 12.96 13.20
CA GLU A 25 29.51 11.82 14.11
C GLU A 25 28.40 10.82 13.77
N VAL A 26 27.25 11.30 13.27
CA VAL A 26 26.13 10.46 12.83
C VAL A 26 26.48 9.81 11.51
N GLU A 27 27.05 10.57 10.56
CA GLU A 27 27.50 10.03 9.28
C GLU A 27 28.57 8.95 9.46
N ALA A 28 29.52 9.17 10.38
CA ALA A 28 30.54 8.18 10.73
C ALA A 28 29.94 6.91 11.36
N ASP A 29 28.85 7.03 12.15
CA ASP A 29 28.22 5.89 12.82
C ASP A 29 27.37 5.02 11.88
N LEU A 30 26.97 5.51 10.70
CA LEU A 30 26.16 4.74 9.74
C LEU A 30 26.75 3.35 9.44
N ILE A 31 28.08 3.22 9.43
CA ILE A 31 28.79 1.95 9.22
C ILE A 31 28.43 0.86 10.25
N ASN A 32 28.05 1.26 11.46
CA ASN A 32 27.65 0.37 12.56
C ASN A 32 26.20 -0.11 12.46
N HIS A 33 25.45 0.34 11.45
CA HIS A 33 24.07 -0.06 11.20
C HIS A 33 23.93 -0.84 9.87
N PRO A 34 24.46 -2.08 9.79
CA PRO A 34 24.39 -2.90 8.58
C PRO A 34 22.98 -3.44 8.31
N PRO A 35 22.74 -4.01 7.10
CA PRO A 35 21.54 -4.77 6.82
C PRO A 35 21.30 -5.86 7.87
N ARG A 36 20.03 -6.08 8.23
CA ARG A 36 19.62 -7.08 9.22
C ARG A 36 18.71 -8.11 8.58
N LEU A 37 18.90 -9.37 8.95
CA LEU A 37 18.05 -10.49 8.50
C LEU A 37 16.74 -10.60 9.27
N GLN A 38 16.62 -9.88 10.39
CA GLN A 38 15.45 -9.85 11.25
C GLN A 38 15.11 -8.41 11.65
N MET A 39 13.81 -8.15 11.82
CA MET A 39 13.31 -6.91 12.41
C MET A 39 12.86 -7.14 13.85
N SER A 40 12.85 -6.07 14.64
CA SER A 40 12.28 -6.02 15.99
C SER A 40 11.04 -5.14 15.97
N GLY A 41 10.11 -5.37 16.90
CA GLY A 41 8.89 -4.56 17.06
C GLY A 41 7.66 -5.04 16.29
N PHE A 42 7.79 -6.16 15.57
CA PHE A 42 6.70 -6.84 14.86
C PHE A 42 6.68 -8.32 15.27
N ILE A 43 5.55 -9.00 15.12
CA ILE A 43 5.45 -10.44 15.44
C ILE A 43 6.11 -11.35 14.38
N TRP A 44 6.51 -10.79 13.23
CA TRP A 44 7.26 -11.50 12.20
C TRP A 44 8.77 -11.36 12.34
N ASN A 45 9.50 -12.36 11.89
CA ASN A 45 10.96 -12.28 11.78
C ASN A 45 11.40 -11.58 10.48
N TYR A 46 10.67 -11.84 9.39
CA TYR A 46 10.86 -11.23 8.09
C TYR A 46 9.55 -10.56 7.66
N PRO A 47 9.54 -9.32 7.15
CA PRO A 47 8.30 -8.62 6.81
C PRO A 47 7.51 -9.40 5.75
N GLN A 48 6.35 -9.91 6.12
CA GLN A 48 5.64 -10.91 5.31
C GLN A 48 5.00 -10.29 4.08
N TYR A 49 4.60 -9.01 4.16
CA TYR A 49 4.13 -8.24 3.01
C TYR A 49 5.17 -8.14 1.88
N ASN A 50 6.46 -8.39 2.14
CA ASN A 50 7.47 -8.43 1.07
C ASN A 50 7.18 -9.54 0.04
N PHE A 51 6.46 -10.61 0.39
CA PHE A 51 6.09 -11.64 -0.57
C PHE A 51 5.17 -11.10 -1.67
N TYR A 52 4.37 -10.08 -1.38
CA TYR A 52 3.61 -9.35 -2.39
C TYR A 52 4.53 -8.63 -3.38
N GLY A 53 5.55 -7.93 -2.87
CA GLY A 53 6.57 -7.30 -3.73
C GLY A 53 7.35 -8.33 -4.56
N MET A 54 7.68 -9.48 -3.98
CA MET A 54 8.34 -10.58 -4.67
C MET A 54 7.48 -11.17 -5.80
N TRP A 55 6.17 -11.30 -5.57
CA TRP A 55 5.23 -11.68 -6.63
C TRP A 55 5.20 -10.67 -7.77
N LYS A 56 4.99 -9.37 -7.46
CA LYS A 56 4.96 -8.32 -8.50
C LYS A 56 6.29 -8.23 -9.26
N TYR A 57 7.42 -8.46 -8.58
CA TYR A 57 8.71 -8.58 -9.24
C TYR A 57 8.75 -9.77 -10.21
N ALA A 58 8.35 -10.95 -9.76
CA ALA A 58 8.35 -12.16 -10.59
C ALA A 58 7.40 -12.06 -11.79
N GLN A 59 6.33 -11.26 -11.73
CA GLN A 59 5.50 -10.95 -12.90
C GLN A 59 6.28 -10.23 -14.00
N ILE A 60 7.23 -9.37 -13.64
CA ILE A 60 8.10 -8.65 -14.58
C ILE A 60 9.26 -9.53 -15.04
N PHE A 61 9.78 -10.38 -14.14
CA PHE A 61 10.91 -11.28 -14.38
C PHE A 61 10.50 -12.76 -14.22
N PRO A 62 9.65 -13.30 -15.10
CA PRO A 62 9.03 -14.62 -14.92
C PRO A 62 10.05 -15.77 -14.92
N THR A 63 11.21 -15.59 -15.57
CA THR A 63 12.30 -16.58 -15.54
C THR A 63 12.90 -16.77 -14.14
N GLU A 64 12.71 -15.81 -13.23
CA GLU A 64 13.22 -15.85 -11.86
C GLU A 64 12.16 -16.36 -10.86
N ALA A 65 10.92 -16.58 -11.29
CA ALA A 65 9.79 -16.91 -10.40
C ALA A 65 10.06 -18.11 -9.49
N ALA A 66 10.70 -19.18 -10.00
CA ALA A 66 11.05 -20.35 -9.20
C ALA A 66 12.11 -20.06 -8.11
N GLU A 67 13.12 -19.25 -8.41
CA GLU A 67 14.14 -18.83 -7.43
C GLU A 67 13.51 -17.92 -6.36
N VAL A 68 12.70 -16.95 -6.80
CA VAL A 68 11.98 -16.01 -5.92
C VAL A 68 11.00 -16.77 -5.01
N TYR A 69 10.27 -17.75 -5.54
CA TYR A 69 9.40 -18.61 -4.74
C TYR A 69 10.19 -19.43 -3.71
N ALA A 70 11.31 -20.05 -4.09
CA ALA A 70 12.14 -20.81 -3.16
C ALA A 70 12.63 -19.94 -1.99
N LEU A 71 12.99 -18.69 -2.28
CA LEU A 71 13.34 -17.68 -1.28
C LEU A 71 12.14 -17.35 -0.37
N ALA A 72 10.97 -17.03 -0.93
CA ALA A 72 9.77 -16.75 -0.15
C ALA A 72 9.37 -17.93 0.75
N LYS A 73 9.41 -19.15 0.22
CA LYS A 73 9.13 -20.40 0.95
C LYS A 73 10.07 -20.60 2.14
N SER A 74 11.32 -20.15 2.05
CA SER A 74 12.26 -20.22 3.18
C SER A 74 11.94 -19.25 4.32
N LYS A 75 11.02 -18.29 4.11
CA LYS A 75 10.70 -17.20 5.05
C LYS A 75 9.23 -17.11 5.45
N VAL A 76 8.32 -17.75 4.71
CA VAL A 76 6.89 -17.70 5.02
C VAL A 76 6.63 -18.30 6.40
N GLN A 77 5.87 -17.57 7.21
CA GLN A 77 5.45 -18.03 8.53
C GLN A 77 3.94 -18.33 8.44
N VAL A 78 3.55 -19.58 8.64
CA VAL A 78 2.13 -20.00 8.63
C VAL A 78 1.94 -21.11 9.67
N PRO A 79 0.95 -21.03 10.58
CA PRO A 79 0.03 -19.89 10.78
C PRO A 79 0.75 -18.62 11.29
N VAL A 80 0.02 -17.51 11.38
CA VAL A 80 0.55 -16.30 12.02
C VAL A 80 1.00 -16.63 13.46
N PRO A 81 2.20 -16.19 13.89
CA PRO A 81 2.66 -16.41 15.26
C PRO A 81 1.67 -15.85 16.29
N GLN A 82 1.57 -16.51 17.44
CA GLN A 82 0.69 -16.06 18.52
C GLN A 82 1.07 -14.64 18.96
N PRO A 83 0.15 -13.66 18.89
CA PRO A 83 0.43 -12.31 19.32
C PRO A 83 0.68 -12.23 20.84
N PRO A 84 1.38 -11.19 21.31
CA PRO A 84 1.69 -11.03 22.73
C PRO A 84 0.47 -10.70 23.60
N VAL A 85 -0.61 -10.22 22.99
CA VAL A 85 -1.88 -9.83 23.63
C VAL A 85 -3.05 -10.25 22.74
N GLU A 86 -4.22 -10.48 23.33
CA GLU A 86 -5.41 -11.01 22.62
C GLU A 86 -5.97 -10.02 21.58
N ASP A 87 -5.94 -8.73 21.91
CA ASP A 87 -6.42 -7.58 21.14
C ASP A 87 -5.37 -6.98 20.19
N TYR A 88 -4.33 -7.75 19.84
CA TYR A 88 -3.18 -7.24 19.11
C TYR A 88 -3.55 -6.63 17.75
N PHE A 89 -4.46 -7.28 17.01
CA PHE A 89 -4.86 -6.81 15.68
C PHE A 89 -5.86 -5.66 15.73
N ASP A 90 -6.58 -5.48 16.83
CA ASP A 90 -7.36 -4.26 17.09
C ASP A 90 -6.44 -3.06 17.35
N GLN A 91 -5.33 -3.30 18.06
CA GLN A 91 -4.30 -2.30 18.30
C GLN A 91 -3.51 -1.94 17.03
N GLN A 92 -3.25 -2.93 16.17
CA GLN A 92 -2.35 -2.84 15.02
C GLN A 92 -2.95 -3.46 13.75
N PRO A 93 -4.06 -2.92 13.22
CA PRO A 93 -4.73 -3.47 12.04
C PRO A 93 -3.82 -3.45 10.79
N TYR A 94 -2.83 -2.56 10.73
CA TYR A 94 -1.85 -2.54 9.66
C TYR A 94 -0.96 -3.80 9.61
N GLU A 95 -0.66 -4.43 10.75
CA GLU A 95 0.06 -5.71 10.74
C GLU A 95 -0.81 -6.83 10.17
N LEU A 96 -2.12 -6.80 10.45
CA LEU A 96 -3.07 -7.72 9.85
C LEU A 96 -3.12 -7.56 8.32
N ASN A 97 -3.21 -6.31 7.83
CA ASN A 97 -3.12 -6.00 6.40
C ASN A 97 -1.82 -6.54 5.78
N ALA A 98 -0.69 -6.37 6.48
CA ALA A 98 0.61 -6.84 6.02
C ALA A 98 0.70 -8.37 5.91
N TRP A 99 0.12 -9.12 6.85
CA TRP A 99 0.03 -10.58 6.76
C TRP A 99 -0.83 -11.02 5.59
N ILE A 100 -2.00 -10.38 5.41
CA ILE A 100 -2.91 -10.67 4.30
C ILE A 100 -2.22 -10.42 2.95
N ALA A 101 -1.61 -9.24 2.77
CA ALA A 101 -0.85 -8.91 1.57
C ALA A 101 0.28 -9.94 1.31
N GLY A 102 0.99 -10.33 2.37
CA GLY A 102 2.03 -11.36 2.30
C GLY A 102 1.52 -12.72 1.82
N TYR A 103 0.40 -13.20 2.34
CA TYR A 103 -0.19 -14.48 1.93
C TYR A 103 -0.78 -14.45 0.53
N ILE A 104 -1.42 -13.34 0.12
CA ILE A 104 -1.84 -13.13 -1.27
C ILE A 104 -0.62 -13.24 -2.19
N GLY A 105 0.41 -12.45 -1.93
CA GLY A 105 1.65 -12.47 -2.71
C GLY A 105 2.32 -13.85 -2.75
N PHE A 106 2.35 -14.57 -1.62
CA PHE A 106 2.94 -15.90 -1.56
C PHE A 106 2.20 -16.92 -2.43
N LEU A 107 0.87 -16.94 -2.38
CA LEU A 107 0.04 -17.89 -3.15
C LEU A 107 0.12 -17.63 -4.66
N GLU A 108 0.12 -16.36 -5.06
CA GLU A 108 0.26 -15.95 -6.44
C GLU A 108 1.66 -16.23 -6.99
N LEU A 109 2.70 -15.98 -6.19
CA LEU A 109 4.08 -16.32 -6.54
C LEU A 109 4.27 -17.84 -6.68
N GLN A 110 3.64 -18.64 -5.82
CA GLN A 110 3.67 -20.10 -5.92
C GLN A 110 3.08 -20.59 -7.24
N GLU A 111 1.95 -20.01 -7.65
CA GLU A 111 1.28 -20.34 -8.91
C GLU A 111 2.13 -19.92 -10.12
N LEU A 112 2.67 -18.70 -10.11
CA LEU A 112 3.58 -18.21 -11.15
C LEU A 112 4.84 -19.07 -11.29
N ALA A 113 5.32 -19.64 -10.18
CA ALA A 113 6.45 -20.57 -10.17
C ALA A 113 6.09 -22.01 -10.60
N ASN A 114 4.81 -22.31 -10.87
CA ASN A 114 4.28 -23.66 -11.14
C ASN A 114 4.55 -24.67 -10.00
N MET A 115 4.44 -24.20 -8.76
CA MET A 115 4.73 -24.97 -7.54
C MET A 115 3.47 -25.30 -6.73
N ASP A 116 2.30 -24.93 -7.23
CA ASP A 116 0.98 -25.12 -6.63
C ASP A 116 0.64 -26.60 -6.37
N GLN A 117 0.99 -27.49 -7.30
CA GLN A 117 0.77 -28.93 -7.14
C GLN A 117 1.81 -29.57 -6.19
N MET A 118 3.09 -29.22 -6.36
CA MET A 118 4.18 -29.83 -5.61
C MET A 118 4.15 -29.43 -4.13
N ASP A 119 3.77 -28.18 -3.84
CA ASP A 119 3.65 -27.64 -2.47
C ASP A 119 2.19 -27.44 -2.06
N SER A 120 1.30 -28.32 -2.51
CA SER A 120 -0.16 -28.24 -2.28
C SER A 120 -0.57 -28.22 -0.81
N GLN A 121 0.18 -28.90 0.07
CA GLN A 121 -0.06 -28.85 1.51
C GLN A 121 0.22 -27.46 2.09
N LEU A 122 1.34 -26.85 1.71
CA LEU A 122 1.69 -25.49 2.14
C LEU A 122 0.69 -24.47 1.58
N ARG A 123 0.28 -24.63 0.30
CA ARG A 123 -0.78 -23.82 -0.31
C ARG A 123 -2.05 -23.86 0.53
N SER A 124 -2.49 -25.07 0.90
CA SER A 124 -3.71 -25.27 1.70
C SER A 124 -3.62 -24.59 3.07
N GLN A 125 -2.45 -24.64 3.74
CA GLN A 125 -2.23 -23.96 5.02
C GLN A 125 -2.29 -22.44 4.88
N VAL A 126 -1.61 -21.89 3.86
CA VAL A 126 -1.59 -20.43 3.62
C VAL A 126 -2.97 -19.93 3.19
N SER A 127 -3.69 -20.65 2.34
CA SER A 127 -5.05 -20.29 1.91
C SER A 127 -6.05 -20.31 3.08
N ALA A 128 -5.97 -21.32 3.96
CA ALA A 128 -6.84 -21.40 5.13
C ALA A 128 -6.57 -20.24 6.11
N GLU A 129 -5.30 -19.93 6.36
CA GLU A 129 -4.93 -18.83 7.23
C GLU A 129 -5.29 -17.46 6.61
N LEU A 130 -5.06 -17.26 5.31
CA LEU A 130 -5.50 -16.06 4.59
C LEU A 130 -7.01 -15.85 4.73
N SER A 131 -7.81 -16.89 4.56
CA SER A 131 -9.27 -16.80 4.72
C SER A 131 -9.66 -16.36 6.13
N ARG A 132 -9.01 -16.95 7.16
CA ARG A 132 -9.20 -16.55 8.56
C ARG A 132 -8.82 -15.09 8.82
N LEU A 133 -7.72 -14.61 8.25
CA LEU A 133 -7.25 -13.24 8.43
C LEU A 133 -8.14 -12.22 7.71
N LEU A 134 -8.65 -12.56 6.53
CA LEU A 134 -9.61 -11.73 5.78
C LEU A 134 -10.91 -11.53 6.60
N GLU A 135 -11.47 -12.62 7.14
CA GLU A 135 -12.63 -12.54 8.03
C GLU A 135 -12.32 -11.73 9.30
N LEU A 136 -11.16 -11.97 9.92
CA LEU A 136 -10.73 -11.21 11.08
C LEU A 136 -10.66 -9.70 10.76
N ARG A 137 -10.10 -9.33 9.60
CA ARG A 137 -9.90 -7.93 9.21
C ARG A 137 -11.20 -7.15 9.12
N VAL A 138 -12.24 -7.78 8.59
CA VAL A 138 -13.59 -7.21 8.51
C VAL A 138 -14.23 -7.13 9.89
N ASN A 139 -14.12 -8.20 10.68
CA ASN A 139 -14.75 -8.28 12.00
C ASN A 139 -14.13 -7.35 13.05
N THR A 140 -12.86 -6.98 12.90
CA THR A 140 -12.14 -6.08 13.82
C THR A 140 -11.93 -4.68 13.25
N PHE A 141 -12.64 -4.32 12.16
CA PHE A 141 -12.57 -2.96 11.64
C PHE A 141 -13.25 -1.99 12.61
N ASP A 142 -12.51 -0.96 13.02
CA ASP A 142 -13.05 0.17 13.77
C ASP A 142 -12.37 1.46 13.31
N LYS A 143 -13.20 2.47 12.99
CA LYS A 143 -12.73 3.81 12.63
C LYS A 143 -12.15 4.54 13.85
N ASP A 144 -12.65 4.24 15.05
CA ASP A 144 -12.28 4.91 16.29
C ASP A 144 -11.00 4.31 16.85
N SER A 145 -10.11 5.19 17.33
CA SER A 145 -8.83 4.76 17.90
C SER A 145 -9.04 3.75 19.02
N TYR A 146 -8.31 2.63 18.95
CA TYR A 146 -8.26 1.65 20.06
C TYR A 146 -7.70 2.30 21.34
N TRP A 147 -6.84 3.31 21.16
CA TRP A 147 -6.23 4.03 22.26
C TRP A 147 -7.12 5.22 22.65
N ASP A 148 -7.70 5.13 23.84
CA ASP A 148 -8.42 6.25 24.44
C ASP A 148 -7.47 7.39 24.83
N THR A 149 -8.06 8.55 25.11
CA THR A 149 -7.34 9.70 25.67
C THR A 149 -7.24 9.62 27.20
N GLU A 150 -7.91 8.66 27.83
CA GLU A 150 -7.95 8.49 29.28
C GLU A 150 -6.80 7.57 29.75
N GLY A 151 -5.56 8.06 29.63
CA GLY A 151 -4.37 7.40 30.17
C GLY A 151 -3.04 7.86 29.56
N ASP A 152 -1.93 7.27 30.01
CA ASP A 152 -0.56 7.54 29.53
C ASP A 152 -0.28 7.00 28.11
N ARG A 153 -1.31 6.77 27.29
CA ARG A 153 -1.21 6.12 25.96
C ARG A 153 -1.59 7.04 24.79
N TYR A 154 -1.84 8.33 25.04
CA TYR A 154 -2.13 9.31 23.98
C TYR A 154 -1.08 9.34 22.86
N HIS A 155 0.19 9.07 23.18
CA HIS A 155 1.29 9.01 22.21
C HIS A 155 1.13 7.87 21.18
N LYS A 156 0.25 6.89 21.39
CA LYS A 156 -0.03 5.81 20.43
C LYS A 156 -1.04 6.18 19.33
N LYS A 157 -1.66 7.36 19.44
CA LYS A 157 -2.69 7.86 18.51
C LYS A 157 -2.12 8.46 17.20
N HIS A 158 -0.81 8.45 17.01
CA HIS A 158 -0.13 9.07 15.87
C HIS A 158 -0.41 8.38 14.51
N LEU A 159 -1.12 7.25 14.50
CA LEU A 159 -1.57 6.53 13.31
C LEU A 159 -3.09 6.44 13.21
N ASP A 160 -3.87 7.21 13.98
CA ASP A 160 -5.33 7.03 14.06
C ASP A 160 -6.02 7.02 12.68
N ILE A 161 -5.61 7.91 11.78
CA ILE A 161 -6.18 8.01 10.43
C ILE A 161 -5.50 7.10 9.39
N ALA A 162 -4.36 6.48 9.73
CA ALA A 162 -3.56 5.67 8.80
C ALA A 162 -3.63 4.16 9.08
N ARG A 163 -3.73 3.76 10.36
CA ARG A 163 -3.53 2.39 10.83
C ARG A 163 -4.41 1.36 10.11
N ASN A 164 -5.63 1.74 9.74
CA ASN A 164 -6.57 0.85 9.07
C ASN A 164 -6.18 0.53 7.62
N PHE A 165 -5.40 1.40 6.98
CA PHE A 165 -5.18 1.42 5.53
C PHE A 165 -3.69 1.36 5.13
N MET A 166 -2.78 1.29 6.10
CA MET A 166 -1.38 0.95 5.85
C MET A 166 -1.27 -0.49 5.32
N PHE A 167 -0.32 -0.71 4.40
CA PHE A 167 -0.05 -2.00 3.74
C PHE A 167 -1.24 -2.59 2.96
N LEU A 168 -2.16 -1.75 2.50
CA LEU A 168 -3.20 -2.19 1.57
C LEU A 168 -2.60 -2.62 0.23
N VAL A 169 -3.23 -3.64 -0.35
CA VAL A 169 -3.02 -4.11 -1.72
C VAL A 169 -4.37 -4.18 -2.41
N PRO A 170 -4.46 -4.08 -3.76
CA PRO A 170 -5.72 -4.05 -4.49
C PRO A 170 -6.68 -5.20 -4.13
N GLU A 171 -6.17 -6.42 -3.97
CA GLU A 171 -6.97 -7.61 -3.65
C GLU A 171 -7.59 -7.52 -2.25
N LEU A 172 -6.88 -6.94 -1.28
CA LEU A 172 -7.41 -6.67 0.06
C LEU A 172 -8.39 -5.47 0.04
N GLY A 173 -8.09 -4.44 -0.74
CA GLY A 173 -8.99 -3.29 -0.94
C GLY A 173 -10.35 -3.73 -1.46
N GLU A 174 -10.36 -4.56 -2.51
CA GLU A 174 -11.59 -5.12 -3.08
C GLU A 174 -12.33 -6.02 -2.08
N TYR A 175 -11.63 -6.86 -1.32
CA TYR A 175 -12.28 -7.67 -0.28
C TYR A 175 -12.94 -6.80 0.79
N ILE A 176 -12.27 -5.74 1.26
CA ILE A 176 -12.84 -4.80 2.23
C ILE A 176 -14.06 -4.08 1.64
N ARG A 177 -13.95 -3.60 0.39
CA ARG A 177 -15.07 -2.97 -0.33
C ARG A 177 -16.29 -3.86 -0.41
N GLN A 178 -16.11 -5.14 -0.73
CA GLN A 178 -17.23 -6.08 -0.86
C GLN A 178 -17.96 -6.36 0.47
N ASN A 179 -17.31 -6.17 1.61
CA ASN A 179 -17.82 -6.59 2.91
C ASN A 179 -18.21 -5.44 3.85
N ILE A 180 -17.48 -4.32 3.83
CA ILE A 180 -17.63 -3.20 4.78
C ILE A 180 -17.40 -1.82 4.13
N LEU A 181 -17.89 -1.63 2.91
CA LEU A 181 -17.75 -0.34 2.20
C LEU A 181 -18.33 0.84 2.98
N SER A 182 -19.51 0.66 3.60
CA SER A 182 -20.16 1.72 4.37
C SER A 182 -19.31 2.20 5.54
N GLU A 183 -18.71 1.27 6.28
CA GLU A 183 -17.89 1.52 7.46
C GLU A 183 -16.59 2.23 7.07
N VAL A 184 -16.01 1.86 5.92
CA VAL A 184 -14.83 2.55 5.38
C VAL A 184 -15.18 3.95 4.89
N GLN A 185 -16.32 4.14 4.23
CA GLN A 185 -16.77 5.47 3.81
C GLN A 185 -16.97 6.38 5.02
N GLU A 186 -17.66 5.91 6.06
CA GLU A 186 -17.84 6.66 7.31
C GLU A 186 -16.49 7.02 7.95
N ALA A 187 -15.54 6.08 7.97
CA ALA A 187 -14.19 6.34 8.48
C ALA A 187 -13.45 7.41 7.68
N VAL A 188 -13.44 7.31 6.35
CA VAL A 188 -12.76 8.28 5.48
C VAL A 188 -13.40 9.65 5.60
N ASP A 189 -14.73 9.75 5.59
CA ASP A 189 -15.46 11.02 5.75
C ASP A 189 -15.10 11.72 7.07
N GLU A 190 -15.02 10.96 8.17
CA GLU A 190 -14.60 11.49 9.46
C GLU A 190 -13.13 11.92 9.46
N TYR A 191 -12.24 11.10 8.91
CA TYR A 191 -10.82 11.40 8.83
C TYR A 191 -10.53 12.66 8.01
N GLU A 192 -11.25 12.87 6.91
CA GLU A 192 -11.17 14.12 6.13
C GLU A 192 -11.64 15.34 6.95
N ALA A 193 -12.66 15.18 7.79
CA ALA A 193 -13.18 16.25 8.63
C ALA A 193 -12.22 16.62 9.78
N VAL A 194 -11.61 15.63 10.44
CA VAL A 194 -10.74 15.87 11.60
C VAL A 194 -9.28 16.16 11.22
N ALA A 195 -8.84 15.72 10.04
CA ALA A 195 -7.48 15.91 9.54
C ALA A 195 -7.48 16.47 8.10
N PRO A 196 -7.98 17.70 7.85
CA PRO A 196 -8.20 18.23 6.50
C PRO A 196 -6.94 18.39 5.63
N TYR A 197 -5.74 18.29 6.22
CA TYR A 197 -4.45 18.34 5.53
C TYR A 197 -3.74 16.98 5.51
N TRP A 198 -4.48 15.88 5.68
CA TRP A 198 -3.94 14.52 5.69
C TRP A 198 -3.11 14.19 4.43
N PHE A 199 -3.42 14.82 3.30
CA PHE A 199 -2.77 14.61 2.00
C PHE A 199 -1.54 15.49 1.77
N VAL A 200 -1.29 16.49 2.63
CA VAL A 200 -0.17 17.41 2.48
C VAL A 200 1.12 16.75 2.96
N SER A 201 2.09 16.65 2.05
CA SER A 201 3.42 16.13 2.33
C SER A 201 4.10 16.94 3.43
N ARG A 202 4.65 16.24 4.43
CA ARG A 202 5.36 16.85 5.59
C ARG A 202 4.57 17.95 6.32
N TYR A 203 3.24 17.85 6.36
CA TYR A 203 2.40 18.81 7.06
C TYR A 203 2.85 19.04 8.52
N GLU A 204 3.12 20.28 8.89
CA GLU A 204 3.66 20.68 10.21
C GLU A 204 2.59 20.76 11.31
N SER A 205 1.83 19.68 11.48
CA SER A 205 0.89 19.53 12.58
C SER A 205 0.57 18.06 12.80
N VAL A 206 0.43 17.67 14.06
CA VAL A 206 0.06 16.32 14.47
C VAL A 206 -0.60 16.36 15.84
N ILE A 207 -1.40 15.34 16.13
CA ILE A 207 -1.99 15.15 17.46
C ILE A 207 -0.87 14.83 18.46
N GLY A 208 -0.87 15.51 19.61
CA GLY A 208 0.08 15.26 20.71
C GLY A 208 1.37 16.09 20.61
N GLU A 209 2.47 15.53 21.11
CA GLU A 209 3.78 16.21 21.19
C GLU A 209 4.64 15.95 19.94
N GLY A 210 4.11 16.24 18.76
CA GLY A 210 4.86 16.12 17.51
C GLY A 210 4.83 17.40 16.69
N VAL A 211 5.77 17.49 15.73
CA VAL A 211 5.91 18.67 14.86
C VAL A 211 5.39 18.39 13.44
N MET A 212 5.44 17.13 12.99
CA MET A 212 5.01 16.74 11.63
C MET A 212 3.98 15.62 11.68
N SER A 213 3.01 15.69 10.77
CA SER A 213 2.07 14.62 10.48
C SER A 213 2.82 13.34 10.10
N ASN A 214 2.23 12.20 10.43
CA ASN A 214 2.85 10.93 10.13
C ASN A 214 2.92 10.70 8.61
N LEU A 215 4.07 10.27 8.10
CA LEU A 215 4.29 10.00 6.68
C LEU A 215 3.35 8.93 6.11
N TYR A 216 2.83 8.03 6.96
CA TYR A 216 1.84 7.05 6.53
C TYR A 216 0.48 7.64 6.20
N ASN A 217 0.11 8.80 6.75
CA ASN A 217 -1.23 9.36 6.65
C ASN A 217 -1.66 9.57 5.19
N TYR A 218 -0.83 10.26 4.40
CA TYR A 218 -1.20 10.60 3.02
C TYR A 218 -1.22 9.39 2.10
N ASN A 219 -0.40 8.38 2.32
CA ASN A 219 -0.43 7.15 1.52
C ASN A 219 -1.61 6.26 1.91
N ALA A 220 -1.81 6.04 3.22
CA ALA A 220 -2.84 5.14 3.73
C ALA A 220 -4.25 5.59 3.34
N LEU A 221 -4.57 6.87 3.53
CA LEU A 221 -5.88 7.42 3.15
C LEU A 221 -6.08 7.43 1.63
N PHE A 222 -5.04 7.78 0.87
CA PHE A 222 -5.11 7.75 -0.59
C PHE A 222 -5.36 6.32 -1.12
N ASN A 223 -4.69 5.31 -0.54
CA ASN A 223 -4.95 3.90 -0.84
C ASN A 223 -6.40 3.50 -0.52
N ALA A 224 -6.98 3.98 0.59
CA ALA A 224 -8.37 3.68 0.92
C ALA A 224 -9.33 4.28 -0.12
N MET A 225 -9.13 5.55 -0.49
CA MET A 225 -9.93 6.22 -1.52
C MET A 225 -9.82 5.52 -2.87
N ALA A 226 -8.61 5.13 -3.28
CA ALA A 226 -8.39 4.50 -4.58
C ALA A 226 -8.83 3.03 -4.62
N LEU A 227 -8.43 2.22 -3.63
CA LEU A 227 -8.56 0.75 -3.67
C LEU A 227 -9.85 0.23 -3.03
N ILE A 228 -10.50 1.01 -2.16
CA ILE A 228 -11.73 0.59 -1.47
C ILE A 228 -12.92 1.43 -1.96
N LEU A 229 -12.79 2.75 -1.92
CA LEU A 229 -13.89 3.65 -2.34
C LEU A 229 -13.99 3.79 -3.86
N ASP A 230 -12.98 3.34 -4.61
CA ASP A 230 -12.96 3.34 -6.08
C ASP A 230 -13.16 4.75 -6.65
N TYR A 231 -12.51 5.74 -6.02
CA TYR A 231 -12.55 7.12 -6.48
C TYR A 231 -11.84 7.27 -7.82
N ASP A 232 -12.40 8.14 -8.67
CA ASP A 232 -11.88 8.39 -10.00
C ASP A 232 -10.60 9.24 -10.00
N GLN A 233 -9.93 9.28 -11.16
CA GLN A 233 -8.68 10.02 -11.32
C GLN A 233 -8.85 11.51 -10.99
N THR A 234 -9.96 12.12 -11.40
CA THR A 234 -10.23 13.55 -11.20
C THR A 234 -10.35 13.89 -9.72
N THR A 235 -10.88 12.97 -8.92
CA THR A 235 -11.02 13.12 -7.47
C THR A 235 -9.69 12.84 -6.79
N LEU A 236 -9.03 11.72 -7.10
CA LEU A 236 -7.73 11.35 -6.53
C LEU A 236 -6.64 12.39 -6.81
N ALA A 237 -6.61 12.98 -8.01
CA ALA A 237 -5.62 14.00 -8.39
C ALA A 237 -5.67 15.26 -7.51
N ARG A 238 -6.80 15.55 -6.84
CA ARG A 238 -6.92 16.69 -5.91
C ARG A 238 -6.16 16.47 -4.61
N TYR A 239 -5.90 15.22 -4.27
CA TYR A 239 -5.20 14.80 -3.06
C TYR A 239 -3.75 14.40 -3.35
N LEU A 240 -3.27 14.58 -4.59
CA LEU A 240 -1.89 14.34 -4.95
C LEU A 240 -1.06 15.61 -4.72
N ASP A 241 -0.34 15.65 -3.61
CA ASP A 241 0.63 16.72 -3.30
C ASP A 241 2.01 16.43 -3.93
N VAL A 242 3.02 17.26 -3.65
CA VAL A 242 4.41 17.04 -4.08
C VAL A 242 5.10 15.92 -3.28
N PRO A 243 6.21 15.35 -3.79
CA PRO A 243 7.02 14.39 -3.04
C PRO A 243 7.52 14.96 -1.70
N SER A 244 7.41 14.17 -0.63
CA SER A 244 7.97 14.47 0.70
C SER A 244 9.50 14.39 0.73
N PHE A 245 10.08 13.56 -0.14
CA PHE A 245 11.53 13.32 -0.20
C PHE A 245 12.12 13.75 -1.53
N ALA A 246 13.36 14.26 -1.50
CA ALA A 246 14.08 14.67 -2.69
C ALA A 246 14.36 13.49 -3.65
N ARG A 247 14.43 12.26 -3.13
CA ARG A 247 14.72 11.05 -3.90
C ARG A 247 13.94 9.86 -3.38
N GLY A 248 13.37 9.09 -4.30
CA GLY A 248 12.80 7.78 -4.00
C GLY A 248 11.63 7.82 -3.03
N ASP A 249 10.76 8.82 -3.14
CA ASP A 249 9.51 8.86 -2.39
C ASP A 249 8.52 7.81 -2.94
N LEU A 250 8.54 6.63 -2.33
CA LEU A 250 7.72 5.50 -2.77
C LEU A 250 6.23 5.75 -2.56
N TYR A 251 5.83 6.51 -1.53
CA TYR A 251 4.42 6.80 -1.27
C TYR A 251 3.84 7.75 -2.31
N TYR A 252 4.58 8.80 -2.69
CA TYR A 252 4.17 9.66 -3.80
C TYR A 252 4.05 8.87 -5.10
N ILE A 253 5.02 8.00 -5.41
CA ILE A 253 4.99 7.16 -6.62
C ILE A 253 3.77 6.22 -6.61
N GLN A 254 3.46 5.60 -5.48
CA GLN A 254 2.29 4.73 -5.32
C GLN A 254 0.99 5.50 -5.53
N ASN A 255 0.81 6.65 -4.87
CA ASN A 255 -0.38 7.48 -5.02
C ASN A 255 -0.55 7.96 -6.47
N LEU A 256 0.54 8.35 -7.13
CA LEU A 256 0.53 8.76 -8.53
C LEU A 256 0.10 7.61 -9.45
N ILE A 257 0.61 6.40 -9.24
CA ILE A 257 0.21 5.22 -10.02
C ILE A 257 -1.28 4.96 -9.84
N LEU A 258 -1.78 4.96 -8.60
CA LEU A 258 -3.20 4.73 -8.31
C LEU A 258 -4.10 5.78 -8.96
N ALA A 259 -3.70 7.06 -8.94
CA ALA A 259 -4.42 8.12 -9.65
C ALA A 259 -4.46 7.88 -11.16
N ILE A 260 -3.35 7.42 -11.77
CA ILE A 260 -3.28 7.17 -13.21
C ILE A 260 -4.09 5.93 -13.61
N GLU A 261 -4.08 4.88 -12.78
CA GLU A 261 -4.76 3.61 -13.06
C GLU A 261 -6.27 3.68 -12.78
N SER A 262 -6.73 4.60 -11.94
CA SER A 262 -8.15 4.86 -11.72
C SER A 262 -8.82 5.37 -13.00
N GLN A 263 -10.06 4.93 -13.26
CA GLN A 263 -10.76 5.28 -14.49
C GLN A 263 -11.04 6.79 -14.55
N GLU A 264 -10.86 7.40 -15.72
CA GLU A 264 -11.37 8.75 -15.97
C GLU A 264 -12.91 8.70 -15.99
N THR A 265 -13.56 9.52 -15.16
CA THR A 265 -14.95 9.89 -15.42
C THR A 265 -14.99 10.58 -16.78
N SER A 266 -15.53 9.89 -17.78
CA SER A 266 -15.76 10.47 -19.10
C SER A 266 -16.55 11.76 -18.89
N TYR A 267 -15.90 12.90 -19.11
CA TYR A 267 -16.58 14.18 -19.14
C TYR A 267 -17.52 14.14 -20.35
N HIS A 268 -18.78 13.74 -20.12
CA HIS A 268 -19.83 13.98 -21.09
C HIS A 268 -20.04 15.50 -21.11
N ILE A 269 -19.31 16.18 -21.98
CA ILE A 269 -19.67 17.54 -22.39
C ILE A 269 -21.09 17.41 -22.95
N PRO A 270 -22.12 17.99 -22.31
CA PRO A 270 -23.44 18.01 -22.90
C PRO A 270 -23.31 18.79 -24.20
N ASP A 271 -23.51 18.07 -25.30
CA ASP A 271 -23.37 18.58 -26.65
C ASP A 271 -24.31 19.78 -26.81
N ASN A 272 -23.75 20.99 -26.74
CA ASN A 272 -24.49 22.19 -27.11
C ASN A 272 -23.54 23.24 -27.69
N ARG A 273 -23.53 23.21 -29.02
CA ARG A 273 -23.06 24.24 -29.96
C ARG A 273 -21.55 24.26 -30.18
N PHE A 274 -21.10 23.57 -31.24
CA PHE A 274 -20.77 24.23 -32.50
C PHE A 274 -20.81 23.20 -33.63
N MET A 275 -21.91 23.24 -34.40
CA MET A 275 -22.00 22.62 -35.72
C MET A 275 -20.97 23.28 -36.64
N VAL A 276 -20.02 22.51 -37.14
CA VAL A 276 -19.49 22.68 -38.50
C VAL A 276 -19.47 21.29 -39.13
N GLU A 277 -20.56 20.97 -39.83
CA GLU A 277 -20.57 19.87 -40.79
C GLU A 277 -19.53 20.16 -41.87
N ILE A 278 -18.53 19.30 -42.01
CA ILE A 278 -17.84 19.10 -43.29
C ILE A 278 -18.48 17.86 -43.89
N VAL A 279 -19.52 18.09 -44.70
CA VAL A 279 -20.08 17.08 -45.59
C VAL A 279 -19.00 16.72 -46.61
N ALA A 280 -18.49 15.49 -46.56
CA ALA A 280 -17.74 14.90 -47.65
C ALA A 280 -18.71 14.59 -48.80
N ASP A 281 -18.83 15.53 -49.75
CA ASP A 281 -19.53 15.29 -51.01
C ASP A 281 -18.67 14.37 -51.88
N HIS A 282 -19.00 13.07 -51.86
CA HIS A 282 -18.57 12.11 -52.88
C HIS A 282 -19.48 12.23 -54.11
N SER A 283 -19.35 13.33 -54.84
CA SER A 283 -19.76 13.38 -56.23
C SER A 283 -18.83 14.31 -56.99
N LEU A 284 -18.21 13.76 -58.05
CA LEU A 284 -17.42 14.37 -59.15
C LEU A 284 -16.16 13.55 -59.46
N ALA A 285 -16.33 12.24 -59.61
CA ALA A 285 -15.51 11.46 -60.53
C ALA A 285 -16.19 11.51 -61.91
N SER A 286 -15.94 12.57 -62.66
CA SER A 286 -15.92 12.56 -64.13
C SER A 286 -15.71 13.97 -64.66
N ILE A 287 -14.91 14.05 -65.73
CA ILE A 287 -14.67 15.18 -66.64
C ILE A 287 -13.21 15.71 -66.58
N LEU A 288 -12.35 14.93 -67.25
CA LEU A 288 -11.44 15.32 -68.34
C LEU A 288 -10.27 16.29 -68.04
N MET A 289 -9.05 15.74 -67.97
CA MET A 289 -7.86 16.36 -68.60
C MET A 289 -7.97 16.20 -70.13
N PRO A 290 -7.50 17.18 -70.91
CA PRO A 290 -6.06 17.44 -71.11
C PRO A 290 -5.57 18.74 -70.50
#